data_AF-W0J1K1-F1
#
_entry.id   AF-W0J1K1-F1
#
_cell.length_a   1.000
_cell.length_b   1.000
_cell.length_c   1.000
_cell.angle_alpha   90.00
_cell.angle_beta   90.00
_cell.angle_gamma   90.00
#
_symmetry.space_group_name_H-M   'P 1'
#
loop_
_entity.id
_entity.type
_entity.pdbx_description
1 polymer ?
#
loop_
_entity_poly.entity_id
_entity_poly.type
_entity_poly.pdbx_seq_one_letter_code
_entity_poly.pdbx_strand_id
1 'polypeptide(L)' 'MAEKRRFTISLPEHVAEELERRSKALGGNPTEYAADIIRWWYGEGSPPLTAEEKRVLEKKKASN' A
#
# COMPACT_ATOMS: atom_id res chain seq x y z
N MET A 1 10.14 -18.62 11.34
CA MET A 1 9.09 -17.88 10.61
C MET A 1 9.38 -16.40 10.78
N ALA A 2 9.42 -15.62 9.69
CA ALA A 2 9.61 -14.18 9.80
C ALA A 2 8.44 -13.56 10.57
N GLU A 3 8.73 -12.66 11.50
CA GLU A 3 7.73 -12.00 12.33
C GLU A 3 6.83 -11.11 11.45
N LYS A 4 5.51 -11.36 11.46
CA LYS A 4 4.55 -10.58 10.69
C LYS A 4 4.07 -9.40 11.55
N ARG A 5 4.21 -8.18 11.03
CA ARG A 5 3.65 -6.97 11.65
C ARG A 5 2.32 -6.61 11.00
N ARG A 6 1.34 -6.18 11.80
CA ARG A 6 0.04 -5.70 11.32
C ARG A 6 0.00 -4.18 11.38
N PHE A 7 -0.43 -3.57 10.27
CA PHE A 7 -0.66 -2.14 10.17
C PHE A 7 -2.12 -1.90 9.78
N THR A 8 -2.73 -0.84 10.32
CA THR A 8 -4.05 -0.36 9.93
C THR A 8 -3.86 0.94 9.14
N ILE A 9 -4.48 1.04 7.98
CA ILE A 9 -4.41 2.22 7.12
C ILE A 9 -5.82 2.76 6.86
N SER A 10 -5.93 4.09 6.83
CA SER A 10 -7.14 4.78 6.38
C SER A 10 -6.91 5.28 4.96
N LEU A 11 -7.83 4.94 4.06
CA LEU A 11 -7.77 5.33 2.65
C LEU A 11 -8.97 6.21 2.30
N PRO A 12 -8.85 7.12 1.32
CA PRO A 12 -10.01 7.76 0.73
C PRO A 12 -10.98 6.72 0.17
N GLU A 13 -12.28 7.00 0.26
CA GLU A 13 -13.36 6.06 -0.10
C GLU A 13 -13.19 5.47 -1.50
N HIS A 14 -13.00 6.31 -2.52
CA HIS A 14 -12.78 5.85 -3.90
C HIS A 14 -11.57 4.92 -4.08
N VAL A 15 -10.53 5.06 -3.26
CA VAL A 15 -9.36 4.15 -3.29
C VAL A 15 -9.72 2.82 -2.65
N ALA A 16 -10.43 2.84 -1.53
CA ALA A 16 -10.87 1.63 -0.84
C ALA A 16 -11.83 0.81 -1.72
N GLU A 17 -12.80 1.47 -2.36
CA GLU A 17 -13.74 0.84 -3.31
C GLU A 17 -13.03 0.16 -4.47
N GLU A 18 -12.04 0.83 -5.08
CA GLU A 18 -11.27 0.25 -6.18
C GLU A 18 -10.46 -0.98 -5.72
N LEU A 19 -9.93 -0.94 -4.50
CA LEU A 19 -9.19 -2.05 -3.89
C LEU A 19 -10.09 -3.25 -3.66
N GLU A 20 -11.30 -3.03 -3.14
CA GLU A 20 -12.33 -4.07 -3.00
C GLU A 20 -12.77 -4.66 -4.34
N ARG A 21 -13.01 -3.80 -5.34
CA ARG A 21 -13.45 -4.24 -6.67
C ARG A 21 -12.43 -5.20 -7.29
N ARG A 22 -11.15 -4.86 -7.21
CA ARG A 22 -10.06 -5.70 -7.75
C ARG A 22 -9.84 -6.97 -6.95
N SER A 23 -9.88 -6.91 -5.62
CA SER A 23 -9.69 -8.10 -4.80
C SER A 23 -10.83 -9.11 -5.02
N LYS A 24 -12.07 -8.63 -5.11
CA LYS A 24 -13.25 -9.47 -5.41
C LYS A 24 -13.13 -10.18 -6.76
N ALA A 25 -12.64 -9.49 -7.80
CA ALA A 25 -12.42 -10.08 -9.12
C ALA A 25 -11.40 -11.24 -9.11
N LEU A 26 -10.49 -11.25 -8.14
CA LEU A 26 -9.48 -12.29 -7.94
C LEU A 26 -9.89 -13.34 -6.89
N GLY A 27 -11.11 -13.26 -6.36
CA GLY A 27 -11.61 -14.17 -5.30
C GLY A 27 -10.94 -13.97 -3.94
N GLY A 28 -10.23 -12.85 -3.73
CA GLY A 28 -9.48 -12.54 -2.51
C GLY A 28 -10.10 -11.40 -1.70
N ASN A 29 -9.50 -11.11 -0.55
CA ASN A 29 -9.88 -9.96 0.26
C ASN A 29 -8.95 -8.74 0.02
N PRO A 30 -9.40 -7.51 0.32
CA PRO A 30 -8.63 -6.30 0.03
C PRO A 30 -7.27 -6.24 0.75
N THR A 31 -7.18 -6.83 1.95
CA THR A 31 -5.94 -6.82 2.74
C THR A 31 -4.88 -7.72 2.12
N GLU A 32 -5.27 -8.92 1.68
CA GLU A 32 -4.39 -9.86 0.98
C GLU A 32 -3.92 -9.28 -0.35
N TYR A 33 -4.85 -8.72 -1.12
CA TYR A 33 -4.54 -8.07 -2.40
C TYR A 33 -3.56 -6.91 -2.23
N ALA A 34 -3.77 -6.04 -1.23
CA ALA A 34 -2.81 -4.98 -0.91
C ALA A 34 -1.44 -5.53 -0.50
N ALA A 35 -1.42 -6.60 0.31
CA ALA A 35 -0.17 -7.22 0.73
C ALA A 35 0.61 -7.83 -0.45
N ASP A 36 -0.08 -8.42 -1.43
CA ASP A 36 0.54 -8.97 -2.64
C ASP A 36 1.13 -7.89 -3.52
N ILE A 37 0.44 -6.75 -3.69
CA ILE A 37 1.00 -5.57 -4.39
C ILE A 37 2.27 -5.07 -3.69
N ILE A 38 2.23 -4.94 -2.36
CA ILE A 38 3.39 -4.46 -1.59
C ILE A 38 4.55 -5.45 -1.73
N ARG A 39 4.30 -6.77 -1.63
CA ARG A 39 5.33 -7.79 -1.83
C ARG A 39 5.91 -7.74 -3.24
N TRP A 40 5.06 -7.56 -4.26
CA TRP A 40 5.49 -7.42 -5.64
C TRP A 40 6.39 -6.19 -5.82
N TRP A 41 6.01 -5.03 -5.27
CA TRP A 41 6.86 -3.84 -5.26
C TRP A 41 8.22 -4.11 -4.62
N TYR A 42 8.27 -4.76 -3.45
CA TYR A 42 9.55 -5.05 -2.79
C TYR A 42 10.36 -6.16 -3.46
N GLY A 43 9.70 -7.12 -4.12
CA GLY A 43 10.31 -8.28 -4.77
C GLY A 43 10.94 -7.97 -6.13
N GLU A 44 10.30 -7.12 -6.93
CA GLU A 44 10.81 -6.67 -8.25
C GLU A 44 11.82 -5.53 -8.15
N GLY A 45 12.19 -5.15 -6.92
CA GLY A 45 12.92 -3.92 -6.61
C GLY A 45 11.92 -2.79 -6.38
N SER A 46 11.80 -2.37 -5.12
CA SER A 46 10.95 -1.25 -4.72
C SER A 46 11.20 -0.10 -5.70
N PRO A 47 10.16 0.52 -6.29
CA PRO A 47 10.41 1.67 -7.16
C PRO A 47 11.29 2.66 -6.37
N PRO A 48 12.38 3.17 -6.97
CA PRO A 48 13.24 4.13 -6.30
C PRO A 48 12.36 5.23 -5.73
N LEU A 49 12.66 5.64 -4.49
CA LEU A 49 11.91 6.62 -3.69
C LEU A 49 11.32 7.68 -4.61
N THR A 50 10.04 7.53 -4.95
CA THR A 50 9.47 8.27 -6.07
C THR A 50 9.45 9.76 -5.71
N ALA A 51 9.41 10.66 -6.70
CA ALA A 51 9.27 12.09 -6.40
C ALA A 51 8.04 12.35 -5.50
N GLU A 52 6.98 11.55 -5.68
CA GLU A 52 5.80 11.53 -4.82
C GLU A 52 6.11 11.11 -3.38
N GLU A 53 6.85 10.03 -3.17
CA GLU A 53 7.24 9.57 -1.84
C GLU A 53 8.12 10.61 -1.13
N LYS A 54 9.05 11.25 -1.85
CA LYS A 54 9.86 12.35 -1.34
C LYS A 54 8.98 13.54 -0.91
N ARG A 55 7.99 13.93 -1.73
CA ARG A 55 7.02 14.99 -1.39
C ARG A 55 6.19 14.64 -0.14
N VAL A 56 5.78 13.38 0.01
CA VAL A 56 5.03 12.93 1.20
C VAL A 56 5.90 13.02 2.45
N LEU A 57 7.16 12.58 2.37
CA LEU A 57 8.12 12.69 3.47
C LEU A 57 8.40 14.15 3.85
N GLU A 58 8.57 15.03 2.86
CA GLU A 58 8.78 16.47 3.08
C GLU A 58 7.55 17.14 3.71
N LYS A 59 6.33 16.85 3.20
CA LYS A 59 5.08 17.34 3.79
C LYS A 59 4.89 16.89 5.23
N LYS A 60 5.19 15.62 5.53
CA LYS A 60 5.09 15.09 6.90
C LYS A 60 6.14 15.69 7.83
N LYS A 61 7.36 15.95 7.37
CA LYS A 61 8.39 16.66 8.14
C LYS A 61 8.03 18.12 8.43
N ALA A 62 7.35 18.79 7.50
CA ALA A 62 6.94 20.18 7.68
C ALA A 62 5.70 20.37 8.57
N SER A 63 4.95 19.30 8.83
CA SER A 63 3.71 19.31 9.62
C SER A 63 3.92 18.85 11.08
N ASN A 64 5.18 18.72 11.52
CA ASN A 64 5.60 18.17 12.81
C ASN A 64 6.62 19.09 13.46
#